data_AF-A0A410YI41-F1
#
_entry.id   AF-A0A410YI41-F1
#
_cell.length_a   1.000
_cell.length_b   1.000
_cell.length_c   1.000
_cell.angle_alpha   90.00
_cell.angle_beta   90.00
_cell.angle_gamma   90.00
#
_symmetry.space_group_name_H-M   'P 1'
#
loop_
_entity.id
_entity.type
_entity.pdbx_description
1 polymer ?
#
loop_
_entity_poly.entity_id
_entity_poly.type
_entity_poly.pdbx_seq_one_letter_code
_entity_poly.pdbx_strand_id
1 'polypeptide(L)'
;MNANSLSPSIATTTGVLDDDTKARIALSCAGVSGDPTVAVGIDMLGGPVAFVAAVHDGRDRLATLSPLVRQRIRALASAVRVADALRSMTCGGGRVLTPRDMHWPSQVSALGRGAPLVLFAQGDVTTLRLPSVAITGTTAPNTHETHMTIELATGLADRRWVIASGMAQGIDQLSLSAATAMRGRTIIVGAEMLRDTEVVHDSVRVSELPLTKAVTAREQHRSRLLLAAIATKTIVVETGESSNAFLAAEAAIAIHRPVGILAQASMKKPGAERIDPHSRRSMVRIASVTDADRLR
;
A
#
# COMPACT_ATOMS: atom_id res chain seq x y z
N MET A 1 32.00 35.11 6.87
CA MET A 1 32.39 34.90 5.46
C MET A 1 31.62 33.70 4.93
N ASN A 2 30.82 33.94 3.89
CA ASN A 2 29.90 33.00 3.25
C ASN A 2 30.61 32.00 2.33
N ALA A 3 30.05 30.79 2.21
CA ALA A 3 29.89 29.97 1.00
C ALA A 3 29.24 28.64 1.45
N ASN A 4 27.91 28.50 1.46
CA ASN A 4 27.02 28.25 0.32
C ASN A 4 27.41 26.99 -0.48
N SER A 5 26.95 25.81 -0.02
CA SER A 5 26.86 24.59 -0.82
C SER A 5 25.40 24.17 -0.95
N LEU A 6 24.81 24.59 -2.06
CA LEU A 6 23.49 24.21 -2.56
C LEU A 6 23.48 22.71 -2.91
N SER A 7 22.43 22.01 -2.51
CA SER A 7 22.01 20.70 -3.02
C SER A 7 20.52 20.49 -2.71
N PRO A 8 19.78 19.80 -3.60
CA PRO A 8 19.11 20.35 -4.75
C PRO A 8 17.65 20.72 -4.42
N SER A 9 17.17 21.76 -5.10
CA SER A 9 15.76 22.16 -5.16
C SER A 9 14.86 20.95 -5.38
N ILE A 10 14.01 20.66 -4.38
CA ILE A 10 12.82 19.82 -4.56
C ILE A 10 11.99 20.54 -5.61
N ALA A 11 11.92 19.95 -6.80
CA ALA A 11 11.02 20.40 -7.85
C ALA A 11 9.59 20.26 -7.33
N THR A 12 9.05 21.35 -6.80
CA THR A 12 7.62 21.56 -6.61
C THR A 12 7.00 21.40 -7.99
N THR A 13 6.47 20.22 -8.29
CA THR A 13 5.65 20.02 -9.48
C THR A 13 4.29 20.63 -9.18
N THR A 14 4.24 21.96 -9.11
CA THR A 14 3.05 22.77 -9.35
C THR A 14 2.82 22.89 -10.86
N GLY A 15 2.96 21.76 -11.57
CA GLY A 15 2.36 21.61 -12.89
C GLY A 15 0.86 21.49 -12.69
N VAL A 16 0.08 22.19 -13.51
CA VAL A 16 -1.36 21.92 -13.63
C VAL A 16 -1.49 20.42 -13.87
N LEU A 17 -2.06 19.68 -12.91
CA LEU A 17 -2.29 18.25 -13.07
C LEU A 17 -3.10 18.02 -14.34
N ASP A 18 -2.69 17.04 -15.14
CA ASP A 18 -3.45 16.65 -16.32
C ASP A 18 -4.81 16.07 -15.93
N ASP A 19 -5.73 16.06 -16.88
CA ASP A 19 -7.10 15.62 -16.62
C ASP A 19 -7.19 14.11 -16.34
N ASP A 20 -6.25 13.32 -16.87
CA ASP A 20 -6.12 11.89 -16.57
C ASP A 20 -5.85 11.67 -15.07
N THR A 21 -4.89 12.40 -14.51
CA THR A 21 -4.53 12.36 -13.10
C THR A 21 -5.70 12.82 -12.23
N LYS A 22 -6.38 13.91 -12.61
CA LYS A 22 -7.59 14.38 -11.89
C LYS A 22 -8.69 13.32 -11.89
N ALA A 23 -8.94 12.65 -13.03
CA ALA A 23 -9.95 11.61 -13.13
C ALA A 23 -9.59 10.38 -12.27
N ARG A 24 -8.31 9.98 -12.21
CA ARG A 24 -7.84 8.91 -11.31
C ARG A 24 -8.01 9.26 -9.84
N ILE A 25 -7.67 10.49 -9.45
CA ILE A 25 -7.91 11.00 -8.09
C ILE A 25 -9.42 10.96 -7.79
N ALA A 26 -10.27 11.41 -8.72
CA ALA A 26 -11.73 11.42 -8.53
C ALA A 26 -12.29 9.99 -8.28
N LEU A 27 -11.82 9.00 -9.05
CA LEU A 27 -12.20 7.60 -8.87
C LEU A 27 -11.67 7.01 -7.56
N SER A 28 -10.45 7.38 -7.16
CA SER A 28 -9.92 7.03 -5.83
C SER A 28 -10.80 7.63 -4.72
N CYS A 29 -11.14 8.92 -4.77
CA CYS A 29 -12.04 9.58 -3.82
C CYS A 29 -13.44 8.93 -3.76
N ALA A 30 -13.90 8.31 -4.85
CA ALA A 30 -15.14 7.54 -4.89
C ALA A 30 -15.02 6.14 -4.24
N GLY A 31 -13.82 5.74 -3.83
CA GLY A 31 -13.51 4.44 -3.22
C GLY A 31 -13.59 3.27 -4.21
N VAL A 32 -13.44 3.55 -5.51
CA VAL A 32 -13.55 2.55 -6.58
C VAL A 32 -12.20 2.17 -7.20
N SER A 33 -11.09 2.74 -6.70
CA SER A 33 -9.74 2.26 -7.05
C SER A 33 -9.60 0.76 -6.78
N GLY A 34 -9.00 0.05 -7.72
CA GLY A 34 -8.80 -1.39 -7.64
C GLY A 34 -10.05 -2.24 -7.83
N ASP A 35 -11.17 -1.66 -8.24
CA ASP A 35 -12.33 -2.41 -8.69
C ASP A 35 -12.10 -2.91 -10.13
N PRO A 36 -12.11 -4.24 -10.39
CA PRO A 36 -11.85 -4.77 -11.72
C PRO A 36 -12.86 -4.33 -12.77
N THR A 37 -14.12 -4.06 -12.39
CA THR A 37 -15.15 -3.59 -13.33
C THR A 37 -14.90 -2.15 -13.76
N VAL A 38 -14.37 -1.33 -12.85
CA VAL A 38 -13.94 0.04 -13.16
C VAL A 38 -12.71 0.02 -14.05
N ALA A 39 -11.72 -0.84 -13.78
CA ALA A 39 -10.55 -0.99 -14.65
C ALA A 39 -10.94 -1.38 -16.08
N VAL A 40 -11.84 -2.37 -16.23
CA VAL A 40 -12.37 -2.77 -17.56
C VAL A 40 -13.11 -1.62 -18.23
N GLY A 41 -13.94 -0.88 -17.49
CA GLY A 41 -14.66 0.27 -18.02
C GLY A 41 -13.73 1.40 -18.51
N ILE A 42 -12.64 1.66 -17.77
CA ILE A 42 -11.59 2.61 -18.16
C ILE A 42 -10.96 2.18 -19.48
N ASP A 43 -10.58 0.91 -19.61
CA ASP A 43 -9.95 0.38 -20.83
C ASP A 43 -10.91 0.47 -22.04
N MET A 44 -12.17 0.06 -21.85
CA MET A 44 -13.18 0.06 -22.92
C MET A 44 -13.53 1.47 -23.43
N LEU A 45 -13.50 2.47 -22.55
CA LEU A 45 -13.86 3.85 -22.90
C LEU A 45 -12.64 4.72 -23.25
N GLY A 46 -11.44 4.14 -23.32
CA GLY A 46 -10.23 4.84 -23.76
C GLY A 46 -9.57 5.72 -22.70
N GLY A 47 -9.88 5.52 -21.42
CA GLY A 47 -9.18 6.13 -20.31
C GLY A 47 -10.07 6.67 -19.18
N PRO A 48 -9.46 7.08 -18.04
CA PRO A 48 -10.17 7.56 -16.86
C PRO A 48 -11.09 8.76 -17.12
N VAL A 49 -10.65 9.71 -17.95
CA VAL A 49 -11.42 10.93 -18.28
C VAL A 49 -12.73 10.56 -18.99
N ALA A 50 -12.62 9.78 -20.07
CA ALA A 50 -13.77 9.34 -20.86
C ALA A 50 -14.71 8.44 -20.04
N PHE A 51 -14.15 7.57 -19.19
CA PHE A 51 -14.92 6.73 -18.27
C PHE A 51 -15.73 7.56 -17.26
N VAL A 52 -15.11 8.51 -16.56
CA VAL A 52 -15.80 9.36 -15.59
C VAL A 52 -16.92 10.16 -16.27
N ALA A 53 -16.66 10.74 -17.44
CA ALA A 53 -17.66 11.48 -18.21
C ALA A 53 -18.85 10.59 -18.62
N ALA A 54 -18.57 9.40 -19.16
CA ALA A 54 -19.62 8.46 -19.56
C ALA A 54 -20.51 8.03 -18.40
N VAL A 55 -19.93 7.79 -17.21
CA VAL A 55 -20.70 7.40 -16.02
C VAL A 55 -21.62 8.54 -15.55
N HIS A 56 -21.14 9.79 -15.56
CA HIS A 56 -21.94 10.97 -15.23
C HIS A 56 -23.09 11.17 -16.20
N ASP A 57 -22.83 11.04 -17.50
CA ASP A 57 -23.83 11.22 -18.56
C ASP A 57 -24.78 10.01 -18.72
N GLY A 58 -24.50 8.89 -18.05
CA GLY A 58 -25.24 7.64 -18.22
C GLY A 58 -25.01 6.94 -19.57
N ARG A 59 -23.87 7.22 -20.21
CA ARG A 59 -23.42 6.64 -21.48
C ARG A 59 -22.47 5.45 -21.28
N ASP A 60 -22.27 4.99 -20.05
CA ASP A 60 -21.43 3.87 -19.64
C ASP A 60 -22.08 2.49 -19.83
N ARG A 61 -23.00 2.33 -20.78
CA ARG A 61 -23.74 1.07 -21.02
C ARG A 61 -22.84 -0.12 -21.36
N LEU A 62 -21.62 0.14 -21.84
CA LEU A 62 -20.61 -0.86 -22.15
C LEU A 62 -19.89 -1.39 -20.89
N ALA A 63 -19.93 -0.64 -19.79
CA ALA A 63 -19.28 -1.03 -18.54
C ALA A 63 -20.25 -1.86 -17.68
N THR A 64 -19.81 -3.03 -17.23
CA THR A 64 -20.58 -3.92 -16.33
C THR A 64 -20.52 -3.44 -14.88
N LEU A 65 -20.88 -2.17 -14.64
CA LEU A 65 -20.87 -1.55 -13.31
C LEU A 65 -22.16 -1.89 -12.54
N SER A 66 -22.02 -2.21 -11.26
CA SER A 66 -23.19 -2.32 -10.39
C SER A 66 -23.85 -0.93 -10.19
N PRO A 67 -25.18 -0.88 -9.90
CA PRO A 67 -25.87 0.37 -9.61
C PRO A 67 -25.19 1.18 -8.48
N LEU A 68 -24.68 0.48 -7.45
CA LEU A 68 -24.00 1.11 -6.33
C LEU A 68 -22.66 1.76 -6.73
N VAL A 69 -21.84 1.08 -7.54
CA VAL A 69 -20.57 1.66 -8.05
C VAL A 69 -20.85 2.89 -8.90
N ARG A 70 -21.85 2.82 -9.79
CA ARG A 70 -22.28 3.95 -10.63
C ARG A 70 -22.74 5.13 -9.77
N GLN A 71 -23.57 4.88 -8.75
CA GLN A 71 -24.03 5.90 -7.82
C GLN A 71 -22.87 6.55 -7.06
N ARG A 72 -21.91 5.74 -6.56
CA ARG A 72 -20.71 6.25 -5.87
C ARG A 72 -19.87 7.15 -6.77
N ILE A 73 -19.61 6.74 -8.01
CA ILE A 73 -18.84 7.57 -8.97
C ILE A 73 -19.55 8.90 -9.19
N ARG A 74 -20.85 8.90 -9.52
CA ARG A 74 -21.62 10.14 -9.75
C ARG A 74 -21.65 11.07 -8.54
N ALA A 75 -21.70 10.51 -7.34
CA ALA A 75 -21.78 11.29 -6.10
C ALA A 75 -20.42 11.82 -5.62
N LEU A 76 -19.33 11.08 -5.84
CA LEU A 76 -18.05 11.31 -5.17
C LEU A 76 -16.89 11.63 -6.11
N ALA A 77 -16.95 11.23 -7.37
CA ALA A 77 -15.91 11.53 -8.36
C ALA A 77 -16.09 12.94 -8.93
N SER A 78 -15.86 13.96 -8.09
CA SER A 78 -16.11 15.37 -8.42
C SER A 78 -14.86 16.25 -8.29
N ALA A 79 -14.84 17.37 -9.01
CA ALA A 79 -13.74 18.34 -8.95
C ALA A 79 -13.50 18.90 -7.54
N VAL A 80 -14.56 19.03 -6.73
CA VAL A 80 -14.46 19.48 -5.33
C VAL A 80 -13.64 18.49 -4.51
N ARG A 81 -13.92 17.19 -4.63
CA ARG A 81 -13.20 16.13 -3.91
C ARG A 81 -11.76 15.99 -4.39
N VAL A 82 -11.50 16.18 -5.67
CA VAL A 82 -10.13 16.25 -6.20
C VAL A 82 -9.38 17.42 -5.57
N ALA A 83 -9.99 18.62 -5.53
CA ALA A 83 -9.37 19.79 -4.91
C ALA A 83 -9.11 19.59 -3.40
N ASP A 84 -10.04 18.97 -2.66
CA ASP A 84 -9.85 18.61 -1.25
C ASP A 84 -8.68 17.65 -1.04
N ALA A 85 -8.59 16.60 -1.87
CA ALA A 85 -7.50 15.63 -1.84
C ALA A 85 -6.15 16.30 -2.11
N LEU A 86 -6.08 17.18 -3.11
CA LEU A 86 -4.83 17.90 -3.41
C LEU A 86 -4.43 18.85 -2.30
N ARG A 87 -5.39 19.58 -1.70
CA ARG A 87 -5.11 20.45 -0.55
C ARG A 87 -4.55 19.68 0.63
N SER A 88 -5.08 18.50 0.94
CA SER A 88 -4.58 17.69 2.05
C SER A 88 -3.17 17.16 1.79
N MET A 89 -2.79 16.93 0.53
CA MET A 89 -1.45 16.51 0.15
C MET A 89 -0.41 17.64 0.20
N THR A 90 -0.76 18.85 -0.25
CA THR A 90 0.17 19.99 -0.30
C THR A 90 0.68 20.38 1.08
N CYS A 91 -0.18 20.38 2.10
CA CYS A 91 0.22 20.75 3.47
C CYS A 91 1.30 19.81 4.05
N GLY A 92 1.35 18.54 3.61
CA GLY A 92 2.30 17.55 4.09
C GLY A 92 3.52 17.30 3.19
N GLY A 93 3.68 18.05 2.10
CA GLY A 93 4.73 17.81 1.11
C GLY A 93 4.57 16.49 0.35
N GLY A 94 3.35 15.99 0.22
CA GLY A 94 3.11 14.74 -0.46
C GLY A 94 2.88 14.89 -1.96
N ARG A 95 2.96 13.76 -2.65
CA ARG A 95 2.95 13.61 -4.10
C ARG A 95 1.83 12.67 -4.53
N VAL A 96 1.34 12.89 -5.74
CA VAL A 96 0.42 11.98 -6.42
C VAL A 96 1.22 11.24 -7.48
N LEU A 97 1.17 9.91 -7.47
CA LEU A 97 1.80 9.04 -8.45
C LEU A 97 0.72 8.37 -9.28
N THR A 98 0.88 8.36 -10.60
CA THR A 98 0.05 7.59 -11.54
C THR A 98 0.92 6.52 -12.20
N PRO A 99 0.33 5.54 -12.91
CA PRO A 99 1.11 4.54 -13.67
C PRO A 99 2.10 5.11 -14.68
N ARG A 100 2.00 6.41 -15.03
CA ARG A 100 2.91 7.11 -15.93
C ARG A 100 4.08 7.80 -15.21
N ASP A 101 4.05 7.89 -13.88
CA ASP A 101 5.13 8.49 -13.08
C ASP A 101 6.33 7.54 -13.02
N MET A 102 7.55 8.10 -13.12
CA MET A 102 8.80 7.31 -13.05
C MET A 102 9.00 6.62 -11.69
N HIS A 103 8.35 7.08 -10.62
CA HIS A 103 8.40 6.52 -9.27
C HIS A 103 7.24 5.56 -8.99
N TRP A 104 6.40 5.27 -9.97
CA TRP A 104 5.33 4.28 -9.82
C TRP A 104 5.91 2.89 -9.50
N PRO A 105 5.47 2.22 -8.42
CA PRO A 105 5.93 0.87 -8.09
C PRO A 105 5.36 -0.13 -9.09
N SER A 106 6.13 -0.52 -10.11
CA SER A 106 5.67 -1.45 -11.16
C SER A 106 5.20 -2.80 -10.62
N GLN A 107 5.62 -3.19 -9.42
CA GLN A 107 5.21 -4.41 -8.72
C GLN A 107 3.70 -4.48 -8.48
N VAL A 108 3.00 -3.35 -8.37
CA VAL A 108 1.53 -3.32 -8.17
C VAL A 108 0.74 -3.85 -9.37
N SER A 109 1.38 -3.97 -10.53
CA SER A 109 0.79 -4.62 -11.72
C SER A 109 0.44 -6.09 -11.50
N ALA A 110 1.04 -6.75 -10.50
CA ALA A 110 0.71 -8.12 -10.12
C ALA A 110 -0.74 -8.28 -9.64
N LEU A 111 -1.41 -7.19 -9.24
CA LEU A 111 -2.84 -7.16 -8.92
C LEU A 111 -3.74 -7.18 -10.16
N GLY A 112 -3.18 -7.13 -11.38
CA GLY A 112 -3.93 -7.12 -12.64
C GLY A 112 -4.95 -5.97 -12.69
N ARG A 113 -6.21 -6.30 -13.00
CA ARG A 113 -7.32 -5.34 -13.02
C ARG A 113 -7.66 -4.76 -11.63
N GLY A 114 -7.12 -5.34 -10.57
CA GLY A 114 -7.20 -4.81 -9.21
C GLY A 114 -6.08 -3.82 -8.87
N ALA A 115 -5.20 -3.45 -9.80
CA ALA A 115 -4.14 -2.48 -9.56
C ALA A 115 -4.69 -1.09 -9.17
N PRO A 116 -3.97 -0.33 -8.33
CA PRO A 116 -4.37 1.02 -7.95
C PRO A 116 -4.41 1.95 -9.17
N LEU A 117 -5.39 2.85 -9.20
CA LEU A 117 -5.50 3.85 -10.26
C LEU A 117 -4.52 5.02 -10.07
N VAL A 118 -4.21 5.31 -8.80
CA VAL A 118 -3.36 6.41 -8.33
C VAL A 118 -2.83 6.03 -6.94
N LEU A 119 -1.67 6.55 -6.57
CA LEU A 119 -1.11 6.44 -5.23
C LEU A 119 -0.81 7.84 -4.69
N PHE A 120 -1.19 8.07 -3.44
CA PHE A 120 -0.80 9.24 -2.67
C PHE A 120 0.42 8.84 -1.86
N ALA A 121 1.49 9.62 -1.94
CA ALA A 121 2.75 9.33 -1.27
C ALA A 121 3.29 10.53 -0.51
N GLN A 122 4.05 10.29 0.55
CA GLN A 122 4.73 11.34 1.32
C GLN A 122 6.10 10.81 1.79
N GLY A 123 7.17 11.60 1.62
CA GLY A 123 8.55 11.16 1.87
C GLY A 123 9.32 10.80 0.59
N ASP A 124 10.31 9.91 0.71
CA ASP A 124 11.20 9.53 -0.40
C ASP A 124 10.57 8.46 -1.31
N VAL A 125 9.86 8.91 -2.34
CA VAL A 125 9.20 8.02 -3.32
C VAL A 125 10.17 7.13 -4.11
N THR A 126 11.47 7.42 -4.12
CA THR A 126 12.46 6.55 -4.79
C THR A 126 12.54 5.17 -4.14
N THR A 127 12.22 5.10 -2.84
CA THR A 127 12.16 3.85 -2.06
C THR A 127 11.13 2.86 -2.59
N LEU A 128 10.05 3.31 -3.25
CA LEU A 128 9.02 2.43 -3.82
C LEU A 128 9.53 1.51 -4.94
N ARG A 129 10.67 1.84 -5.55
CA ARG A 129 11.27 1.08 -6.65
C ARG A 129 12.25 0.01 -6.18
N LEU A 130 12.61 0.01 -4.90
CA LEU A 130 13.60 -0.89 -4.35
C LEU A 130 12.95 -2.22 -3.92
N PRO A 131 13.72 -3.34 -3.91
CA PRO A 131 13.25 -4.59 -3.34
C PRO A 131 12.87 -4.41 -1.87
N SER A 132 11.66 -4.85 -1.51
CA SER A 132 11.12 -4.68 -0.16
C SER A 132 10.59 -5.99 0.41
N VAL A 133 10.65 -6.10 1.73
CA VAL A 133 10.06 -7.19 2.50
C VAL A 133 8.94 -6.63 3.35
N ALA A 134 7.72 -7.12 3.15
CA ALA A 134 6.62 -6.80 4.05
C ALA A 134 6.81 -7.59 5.36
N ILE A 135 6.80 -6.93 6.51
CA ILE A 135 6.76 -7.58 7.83
C ILE A 135 5.47 -7.13 8.52
N THR A 136 4.60 -8.07 8.85
CA THR A 136 3.31 -7.77 9.49
C THR A 136 2.88 -8.86 10.46
N GLY A 137 1.98 -8.56 11.37
CA GLY A 137 1.51 -9.53 12.37
C GLY A 137 0.51 -8.97 13.37
N THR A 138 0.49 -9.57 14.55
CA THR A 138 -0.37 -9.19 15.69
C THR A 138 -0.17 -7.74 16.15
N THR A 139 -1.25 -7.13 16.66
CA THR A 139 -1.18 -5.81 17.31
C THR A 139 -0.71 -5.88 18.77
N ALA A 140 -0.64 -7.08 19.35
CA ALA A 140 -0.22 -7.33 20.72
C ALA A 140 0.83 -8.46 20.77
N PRO A 141 2.07 -8.19 20.32
CA PRO A 141 3.12 -9.21 20.28
C PRO A 141 3.61 -9.58 21.67
N ASN A 142 3.96 -10.86 21.85
CA ASN A 142 4.67 -11.32 23.05
C ASN A 142 6.17 -10.99 22.96
N THR A 143 6.92 -11.31 24.02
CA THR A 143 8.37 -11.03 24.09
C THR A 143 9.17 -11.69 22.96
N HIS A 144 8.85 -12.94 22.60
CA HIS A 144 9.54 -13.66 21.54
C HIS A 144 9.25 -13.05 20.17
N GLU A 145 7.98 -12.77 19.87
CA GLU A 145 7.57 -12.12 18.62
C GLU A 145 8.17 -10.71 18.48
N THR A 146 8.24 -9.97 19.59
CA THR A 146 8.91 -8.67 19.65
C THR A 146 10.39 -8.81 19.30
N HIS A 147 11.09 -9.73 19.96
CA HIS A 147 12.51 -10.00 19.68
C HIS A 147 12.74 -10.39 18.21
N MET A 148 11.98 -11.37 17.71
CA MET A 148 12.11 -11.85 16.34
C MET A 148 11.79 -10.77 15.31
N THR A 149 10.79 -9.91 15.56
CA THR A 149 10.47 -8.80 14.66
C THR A 149 11.63 -7.82 14.54
N ILE A 150 12.23 -7.46 15.68
CA ILE A 150 13.39 -6.57 15.72
C ILE A 150 14.56 -7.21 14.99
N GLU A 151 14.87 -8.47 15.28
CA GLU A 151 15.96 -9.21 14.62
C GLU A 151 15.77 -9.30 13.11
N LEU A 152 14.56 -9.67 12.65
CA LEU A 152 14.21 -9.76 11.23
C LEU A 152 14.32 -8.40 10.55
N ALA A 153 13.71 -7.36 11.10
CA ALA A 153 13.69 -6.03 10.49
C ALA A 153 15.10 -5.41 10.42
N THR A 154 15.87 -5.47 11.51
CA THR A 154 17.25 -4.95 11.52
C THR A 154 18.17 -5.73 10.59
N GLY A 155 18.13 -7.07 10.64
CA GLY A 155 18.99 -7.91 9.81
C GLY A 155 18.66 -7.85 8.32
N LEU A 156 17.38 -7.71 7.94
CA LEU A 156 17.00 -7.50 6.54
C LEU A 156 17.36 -6.08 6.06
N ALA A 157 17.20 -5.05 6.91
CA ALA A 157 17.62 -3.69 6.59
C ALA A 157 19.14 -3.60 6.38
N ASP A 158 19.94 -4.28 7.20
CA ASP A 158 21.40 -4.40 7.04
C ASP A 158 21.78 -5.03 5.69
N ARG A 159 20.97 -6.00 5.24
CA ARG A 159 21.06 -6.63 3.91
C ARG A 159 20.42 -5.81 2.78
N ARG A 160 20.15 -4.52 3.01
CA ARG A 160 19.62 -3.54 2.05
C ARG A 160 18.18 -3.81 1.56
N TRP A 161 17.44 -4.69 2.23
CA TRP A 161 16.00 -4.76 1.99
C TRP A 161 15.31 -3.52 2.54
N VAL A 162 14.37 -2.98 1.77
CA VAL A 162 13.42 -2.00 2.29
C VAL A 162 12.39 -2.72 3.16
N ILE A 163 12.14 -2.23 4.37
CA ILE A 163 11.13 -2.82 5.24
C ILE A 163 9.79 -2.14 4.96
N ALA A 164 8.84 -2.91 4.46
CA ALA A 164 7.48 -2.46 4.22
C ALA A 164 6.56 -2.95 5.35
N SER A 165 5.64 -2.11 5.81
CA SER A 165 4.62 -2.54 6.75
C SER A 165 3.37 -1.66 6.71
N GLY A 166 2.32 -2.09 7.39
CA GLY A 166 1.12 -1.31 7.60
C GLY A 166 1.30 -0.23 8.67
N MET A 167 0.18 0.39 9.05
CA MET A 167 0.13 1.46 10.06
C MET A 167 -0.39 0.98 11.43
N ALA A 168 -0.52 -0.33 11.64
CA ALA A 168 -1.04 -0.86 12.89
C ALA A 168 0.01 -0.76 14.01
N GLN A 169 -0.46 -0.75 15.26
CA GLN A 169 0.40 -0.99 16.41
C GLN A 169 0.91 -2.44 16.43
N GLY A 170 1.88 -2.74 17.30
CA GLY A 170 2.46 -4.07 17.43
C GLY A 170 3.52 -4.35 16.38
N ILE A 171 3.43 -5.47 15.67
CA ILE A 171 4.46 -5.94 14.73
C ILE A 171 4.74 -4.92 13.62
N ASP A 172 3.70 -4.29 13.07
CA ASP A 172 3.85 -3.31 11.99
C ASP A 172 4.75 -2.14 12.46
N GLN A 173 4.39 -1.49 13.57
CA GLN A 173 5.17 -0.40 14.18
C GLN A 173 6.59 -0.84 14.61
N LEU A 174 6.74 -2.02 15.21
CA LEU A 174 8.04 -2.54 15.65
C LEU A 174 8.99 -2.73 14.46
N SER A 175 8.50 -3.32 13.37
CA SER A 175 9.31 -3.58 12.17
C SER A 175 9.83 -2.30 11.53
N LEU A 176 8.96 -1.29 11.38
CA LEU A 176 9.30 0.02 10.83
C LEU A 176 10.30 0.75 11.74
N SER A 177 10.07 0.71 13.05
CA SER A 177 10.94 1.38 14.03
C SER A 177 12.33 0.75 14.06
N ALA A 178 12.41 -0.58 14.06
CA ALA A 178 13.67 -1.32 14.04
C ALA A 178 14.48 -1.07 12.77
N ALA A 179 13.83 -1.06 11.60
CA ALA A 179 14.47 -0.74 10.33
C ALA A 179 15.00 0.71 10.31
N THR A 180 14.19 1.65 10.81
CA THR A 180 14.56 3.07 10.89
C THR A 180 15.75 3.30 11.81
N ALA A 181 15.82 2.59 12.96
CA ALA A 181 16.94 2.66 13.89
C ALA A 181 18.28 2.23 13.24
N MET A 182 18.22 1.33 12.25
CA MET A 182 19.37 0.92 11.44
C MET A 182 19.68 1.86 10.27
N ARG A 183 18.99 3.01 10.19
CA ARG A 183 19.02 3.92 9.02
C ARG A 183 18.67 3.19 7.71
N GLY A 184 17.83 2.16 7.81
CA GLY A 184 17.24 1.47 6.68
C GLY A 184 16.10 2.26 6.06
N ARG A 185 15.78 1.94 4.80
CA ARG A 185 14.63 2.53 4.10
C ARG A 185 13.35 1.81 4.51
N THR A 186 12.24 2.55 4.62
CA THR A 186 10.94 1.95 4.95
C THR A 186 9.80 2.38 4.04
N ILE A 187 8.82 1.51 3.86
CA ILE A 187 7.55 1.80 3.17
C ILE A 187 6.40 1.59 4.15
N ILE A 188 5.63 2.64 4.39
CA ILE A 188 4.47 2.61 5.27
C ILE A 188 3.21 2.61 4.40
N VAL A 189 2.45 1.50 4.42
CA VAL A 189 1.24 1.36 3.60
C VAL A 189 0.00 1.64 4.45
N GLY A 190 -0.71 2.70 4.11
CA GLY A 190 -1.93 3.13 4.79
C GLY A 190 -3.21 2.82 4.01
N ALA A 191 -4.31 2.62 4.72
CA ALA A 191 -5.65 2.59 4.10
C ALA A 191 -6.11 3.98 3.63
N GLU A 192 -5.53 5.03 4.20
CA GLU A 192 -5.61 6.42 3.73
C GLU A 192 -4.29 7.13 4.05
N MET A 193 -4.12 8.34 3.51
CA MET A 193 -3.08 9.26 3.98
C MET A 193 -3.44 9.86 5.33
N LEU A 194 -2.45 10.12 6.19
CA LEU A 194 -2.62 10.87 7.44
C LEU A 194 -2.23 12.34 7.27
N ARG A 195 -2.84 13.23 8.06
CA ARG A 195 -2.42 14.63 8.17
C ARG A 195 -1.13 14.75 8.97
N ASP A 196 -0.24 15.63 8.51
CA ASP A 196 0.80 16.31 9.31
C ASP A 196 1.70 15.41 10.17
N THR A 197 1.95 14.18 9.76
CA THR A 197 3.00 13.37 10.39
C THR A 197 4.28 13.51 9.59
N GLU A 198 5.36 13.88 10.25
CA GLU A 198 6.69 13.83 9.65
C GLU A 198 7.03 12.39 9.25
N VAL A 199 7.50 12.22 8.02
CA VAL A 199 8.03 10.94 7.56
C VAL A 199 9.53 10.99 7.77
N VAL A 200 10.06 10.00 8.49
CA VAL A 200 11.49 9.90 8.75
C VAL A 200 12.27 9.86 7.43
N HIS A 201 13.50 10.39 7.42
CA HIS A 201 14.40 10.32 6.28
C HIS A 201 14.45 8.90 5.69
N ASP A 202 14.62 8.80 4.36
CA ASP A 202 14.69 7.53 3.62
C ASP A 202 13.43 6.64 3.70
N SER A 203 12.32 7.16 4.22
CA SER A 203 11.04 6.46 4.31
C SER A 203 9.98 7.10 3.41
N VAL A 204 9.01 6.29 3.00
CA VAL A 204 7.84 6.74 2.24
C VAL A 204 6.57 6.17 2.81
N ARG A 205 5.57 7.02 3.03
CA ARG A 205 4.20 6.57 3.22
C ARG A 205 3.47 6.55 1.90
N VAL A 206 2.64 5.55 1.68
CA VAL A 206 1.84 5.39 0.48
C VAL A 206 0.42 4.89 0.80
N SER A 207 -0.57 5.37 0.05
CA SER A 207 -1.95 4.90 0.11
C SER A 207 -2.66 5.03 -1.24
N GLU A 208 -3.69 4.22 -1.48
CA GLU A 208 -4.61 4.39 -2.62
C GLU A 208 -5.62 5.51 -2.41
N LEU A 209 -5.80 5.96 -1.17
CA LEU A 209 -6.77 6.99 -0.81
C LEU A 209 -6.07 8.23 -0.26
N PRO A 210 -6.56 9.43 -0.61
CA PRO A 210 -6.14 10.63 0.10
C PRO A 210 -6.69 10.56 1.53
N LEU A 211 -6.42 11.59 2.33
CA LEU A 211 -7.08 11.71 3.63
C LEU A 211 -8.61 11.68 3.47
N THR A 212 -9.26 10.76 4.17
CA THR A 212 -10.72 10.60 4.19
C THR A 212 -11.30 10.96 5.56
N LYS A 213 -12.63 10.85 5.71
CA LYS A 213 -13.30 11.03 7.00
C LYS A 213 -13.32 9.74 7.85
N ALA A 214 -13.33 8.58 7.20
CA ALA A 214 -13.43 7.29 7.85
C ALA A 214 -12.98 6.18 6.89
N VAL A 215 -12.13 5.29 7.39
CA VAL A 215 -11.67 4.11 6.67
C VAL A 215 -12.64 2.94 6.91
N THR A 216 -13.10 2.35 5.83
CA THR A 216 -13.97 1.15 5.78
C THR A 216 -13.15 -0.15 5.75
N ALA A 217 -13.80 -1.29 6.03
CA ALA A 217 -13.16 -2.60 5.92
C ALA A 217 -12.62 -2.90 4.50
N ARG A 218 -13.29 -2.40 3.45
CA ARG A 218 -12.81 -2.52 2.06
C ARG A 218 -11.46 -1.82 1.91
N GLU A 219 -11.33 -0.61 2.46
CA GLU A 219 -10.12 0.22 2.30
C GLU A 219 -8.96 -0.33 3.14
N GLN A 220 -9.26 -0.91 4.30
CA GLN A 220 -8.28 -1.70 5.05
C GLN A 220 -7.80 -2.91 4.22
N HIS A 221 -8.71 -3.67 3.63
CA HIS A 221 -8.35 -4.81 2.77
C HIS A 221 -7.51 -4.38 1.56
N ARG A 222 -7.87 -3.26 0.91
CA ARG A 222 -7.09 -2.67 -0.19
C ARG A 222 -5.67 -2.33 0.23
N SER A 223 -5.46 -1.75 1.42
CA SER A 223 -4.09 -1.48 1.90
C SER A 223 -3.25 -2.74 2.09
N ARG A 224 -3.86 -3.90 2.40
CA ARG A 224 -3.16 -5.19 2.50
C ARG A 224 -2.82 -5.78 1.14
N LEU A 225 -3.70 -5.63 0.15
CA LEU A 225 -3.39 -5.95 -1.25
C LEU A 225 -2.23 -5.09 -1.77
N LEU A 226 -2.26 -3.78 -1.48
CA LEU A 226 -1.18 -2.87 -1.85
C LEU A 226 0.15 -3.23 -1.18
N LEU A 227 0.14 -3.52 0.12
CA LEU A 227 1.34 -3.96 0.85
C LEU A 227 1.94 -5.23 0.23
N ALA A 228 1.10 -6.24 -0.02
CA ALA A 228 1.53 -7.48 -0.66
C ALA A 228 2.09 -7.25 -2.07
N ALA A 229 1.50 -6.34 -2.83
CA ALA A 229 1.90 -6.08 -4.20
C ALA A 229 3.18 -5.23 -4.32
N ILE A 230 3.41 -4.29 -3.40
CA ILE A 230 4.67 -3.52 -3.34
C ILE A 230 5.83 -4.41 -2.87
N ALA A 231 5.55 -5.32 -1.94
CA ALA A 231 6.55 -6.21 -1.38
C ALA A 231 7.03 -7.27 -2.38
N THR A 232 8.33 -7.58 -2.34
CA THR A 232 8.89 -8.72 -3.07
C THR A 232 8.50 -10.04 -2.41
N LYS A 233 8.35 -10.03 -1.09
CA LYS A 233 7.95 -11.15 -0.23
C LYS A 233 7.33 -10.64 1.06
N THR A 234 6.51 -11.46 1.69
CA THR A 234 5.80 -11.12 2.92
C THR A 234 6.20 -12.06 4.05
N ILE A 235 6.50 -11.49 5.21
CA ILE A 235 6.81 -12.20 6.45
C ILE A 235 5.71 -11.91 7.45
N VAL A 236 5.17 -12.98 7.99
CA VAL A 236 4.12 -12.97 9.00
C VAL A 236 4.70 -13.45 10.33
N VAL A 237 4.74 -12.57 11.33
CA VAL A 237 5.31 -12.89 12.64
C VAL A 237 4.30 -13.59 13.55
N GLU A 238 3.02 -13.25 13.47
CA GLU A 238 1.93 -13.99 14.13
C GLU A 238 0.58 -13.64 13.46
N THR A 239 -0.38 -14.59 13.41
CA THR A 239 -1.74 -14.37 12.89
C THR A 239 -2.81 -15.00 13.78
N GLY A 240 -3.85 -14.22 14.10
CA GLY A 240 -5.21 -14.74 14.26
C GLY A 240 -5.99 -14.62 12.94
N GLU A 241 -7.04 -15.41 12.73
CA GLU A 241 -7.80 -15.56 11.46
C GLU A 241 -8.18 -14.25 10.77
N SER A 242 -8.59 -13.28 11.57
CA SER A 242 -9.15 -12.01 11.10
C SER A 242 -8.13 -10.88 11.17
N SER A 243 -6.84 -11.22 11.32
CA SER A 243 -5.79 -10.22 11.39
C SER A 243 -5.47 -9.68 10.01
N ASN A 244 -5.23 -8.38 9.95
CA ASN A 244 -4.78 -7.73 8.73
C ASN A 244 -3.50 -8.35 8.13
N ALA A 245 -2.67 -8.98 8.97
CA ALA A 245 -1.50 -9.73 8.54
C ALA A 245 -1.85 -10.93 7.66
N PHE A 246 -2.93 -11.64 7.97
CA PHE A 246 -3.38 -12.79 7.19
C PHE A 246 -3.93 -12.38 5.82
N LEU A 247 -4.71 -11.29 5.76
CA LEU A 247 -5.17 -10.73 4.49
C LEU A 247 -4.00 -10.32 3.56
N ALA A 248 -2.91 -9.81 4.12
CA ALA A 248 -1.70 -9.50 3.36
C ALA A 248 -0.98 -10.77 2.86
N ALA A 249 -0.99 -11.85 3.64
CA ALA A 249 -0.44 -13.14 3.23
C ALA A 249 -1.25 -13.79 2.10
N GLU A 250 -2.58 -13.84 2.22
CA GLU A 250 -3.44 -14.37 1.15
C GLU A 250 -3.29 -13.56 -0.13
N ALA A 251 -3.27 -12.22 -0.01
CA ALA A 251 -3.00 -11.33 -1.12
C ALA A 251 -1.67 -11.68 -1.82
N ALA A 252 -0.59 -11.86 -1.05
CA ALA A 252 0.72 -12.22 -1.56
C ALA A 252 0.70 -13.57 -2.29
N ILE A 253 0.09 -14.60 -1.70
CA ILE A 253 -0.06 -15.93 -2.33
C ILE A 253 -0.83 -15.82 -3.65
N ALA A 254 -1.94 -15.08 -3.67
CA ALA A 254 -2.79 -14.92 -4.85
C ALA A 254 -2.07 -14.24 -6.03
N ILE A 255 -1.06 -13.41 -5.75
CA ILE A 255 -0.21 -12.77 -6.77
C ILE A 255 1.15 -13.46 -6.93
N HIS A 256 1.28 -14.70 -6.46
CA HIS A 256 2.49 -15.53 -6.55
C HIS A 256 3.73 -14.90 -5.92
N ARG A 257 3.56 -14.20 -4.79
CA ARG A 257 4.64 -13.68 -3.97
C ARG A 257 4.96 -14.64 -2.82
N PRO A 258 6.24 -14.85 -2.49
CA PRO A 258 6.63 -15.74 -1.41
C PRO A 258 6.14 -15.24 -0.07
N VAL A 259 5.66 -16.17 0.77
CA VAL A 259 5.19 -15.85 2.12
C VAL A 259 5.91 -16.72 3.14
N GLY A 260 6.53 -16.06 4.12
CA GLY A 260 7.16 -16.68 5.27
C GLY A 260 6.31 -16.53 6.52
N ILE A 261 6.23 -17.55 7.36
CA ILE A 261 5.57 -17.49 8.68
C ILE A 261 6.57 -17.87 9.78
N LEU A 262 6.62 -17.08 10.86
CA LEU A 262 7.50 -17.37 11.98
C LEU A 262 7.15 -18.74 12.60
N ALA A 263 8.15 -19.61 12.73
CA ALA A 263 7.95 -21.02 13.07
C ALA A 263 7.27 -21.27 14.42
N GLN A 264 7.31 -20.33 15.37
CA GLN A 264 6.65 -20.43 16.67
C GLN A 264 5.36 -19.62 16.78
N ALA A 265 4.87 -19.01 15.70
CA ALA A 265 3.56 -18.34 15.71
C ALA A 265 2.50 -19.33 16.22
N SER A 266 1.90 -19.01 17.37
CA SER A 266 1.01 -19.93 18.07
C SER A 266 -0.31 -20.03 17.34
N MET A 267 -0.44 -21.07 16.51
CA MET A 267 -1.69 -21.48 15.86
C MET A 267 -2.73 -22.02 16.86
N LYS A 268 -2.57 -21.79 18.16
CA LYS A 268 -3.54 -22.16 19.22
C LYS A 268 -4.44 -20.99 19.63
N LYS A 269 -4.23 -19.79 19.09
CA LYS A 269 -5.17 -18.67 19.29
C LYS A 269 -6.44 -18.91 18.46
N PRO A 270 -7.64 -18.57 18.99
CA PRO A 270 -8.90 -18.72 18.26
C PRO A 270 -8.77 -18.09 16.88
N GLY A 271 -9.11 -18.87 15.87
CA GLY A 271 -9.04 -18.38 14.50
C GLY A 271 -7.80 -18.83 13.71
N ALA A 272 -6.90 -19.62 14.28
CA ALA A 272 -5.82 -20.18 13.50
C ALA A 272 -6.29 -21.26 12.52
N GLU A 273 -7.56 -21.70 12.61
CA GLU A 273 -8.14 -22.90 12.00
C GLU A 273 -8.93 -22.66 10.69
N ARG A 274 -9.40 -21.44 10.38
CA ARG A 274 -10.05 -21.12 9.08
C ARG A 274 -9.12 -20.52 8.00
N ILE A 275 -7.81 -20.54 8.21
CA ILE A 275 -6.87 -20.38 7.09
C ILE A 275 -7.12 -21.55 6.14
N ASP A 276 -7.38 -21.23 4.88
CA ASP A 276 -7.53 -22.24 3.85
C ASP A 276 -6.30 -23.17 3.85
N PRO A 277 -6.47 -24.51 3.92
CA PRO A 277 -5.36 -25.44 3.98
C PRO A 277 -4.36 -25.30 2.84
N HIS A 278 -4.78 -24.82 1.67
CA HIS A 278 -3.90 -24.55 0.54
C HIS A 278 -3.02 -23.33 0.80
N SER A 279 -3.59 -22.25 1.31
CA SER A 279 -2.84 -21.06 1.74
C SER A 279 -1.81 -21.41 2.82
N ARG A 280 -2.17 -22.25 3.81
CA ARG A 280 -1.22 -22.71 4.85
C ARG A 280 -0.03 -23.47 4.25
N ARG A 281 -0.28 -24.37 3.29
CA ARG A 281 0.78 -25.18 2.66
C ARG A 281 1.72 -24.35 1.80
N SER A 282 1.27 -23.18 1.36
CA SER A 282 2.05 -22.27 0.51
C SER A 282 2.98 -21.35 1.32
N MET A 283 2.84 -21.30 2.65
CA MET A 283 3.69 -20.49 3.52
C MET A 283 4.92 -21.28 3.97
N VAL A 284 6.10 -20.68 3.83
CA VAL A 284 7.37 -21.27 4.26
C VAL A 284 7.65 -20.91 5.72
N ARG A 285 8.02 -21.88 6.55
CA ARG A 285 8.43 -21.58 7.93
C ARG A 285 9.77 -20.87 7.94
N ILE A 286 9.86 -19.75 8.64
CA ILE A 286 11.11 -19.02 8.88
C ILE A 286 11.45 -19.06 10.37
N ALA A 287 12.73 -19.21 10.69
CA ALA A 287 13.22 -19.17 12.07
C ALA A 287 14.35 -18.14 12.26
N SER A 288 14.91 -17.59 11.17
CA SER A 288 16.03 -16.66 11.21
C SER A 288 15.94 -15.60 10.11
N VAL A 289 16.76 -14.55 10.25
CA VAL A 289 16.98 -13.55 9.19
C VAL A 289 17.47 -14.19 7.90
N THR A 290 18.28 -15.25 7.98
CA THR A 290 18.82 -15.95 6.79
C THR A 290 17.73 -16.71 6.03
N ASP A 291 16.77 -17.32 6.74
CA ASP A 291 15.62 -17.96 6.08
C ASP A 291 14.74 -16.90 5.40
N ALA A 292 14.46 -15.82 6.11
CA ALA A 292 13.70 -14.68 5.61
C ALA A 292 14.34 -14.07 4.35
N ASP A 293 15.66 -13.93 4.31
CA ASP A 293 16.40 -13.41 3.17
C ASP A 293 16.39 -14.35 1.96
N ARG A 294 16.47 -15.66 2.20
CA ARG A 294 16.44 -16.69 1.15
C ARG A 294 15.05 -17.04 0.62
N LEU A 295 13.99 -16.58 1.30
CA LEU A 295 12.60 -16.80 0.89
C LEU A 295 12.37 -16.32 -0.56
N ARG A 296 11.89 -17.24 -1.41
CA ARG A 296 11.67 -17.11 -2.86
C ARG A 296 10.46 -17.90 -3.30
#